data_AF-A0A959CZM9-F1
#
_entry.id   AF-A0A959CZM9-F1
#
_cell.length_a   1.000
_cell.length_b   1.000
_cell.length_c   1.000
_cell.angle_alpha   90.00
_cell.angle_beta   90.00
_cell.angle_gamma   90.00
#
_symmetry.space_group_name_H-M   'P 1'
#
loop_
_entity.id
_entity.type
_entity.pdbx_description
1 polymer ?
#
loop_
_entity_poly.entity_id
_entity_poly.type
_entity_poly.pdbx_seq_one_letter_code
_entity_poly.pdbx_strand_id
1 'polypeptide(L)'
;MKLSYKKLSLIAFLLLALGFLATSCKKDDTGPEDIGNPRVLYIRSTAPEQADSLLTGAFMGSLIAIVGEDLDHTVEIWFNDQQASL
;
A
#
# COMPACT_ATOMS: atom_id res chain seq x y z
N MET A 1 20.46 50.93 10.48
CA MET A 1 19.08 51.01 9.99
C MET A 1 18.16 50.39 11.06
N LYS A 2 17.43 51.19 11.85
CA LYS A 2 16.55 50.65 12.91
C LYS A 2 15.22 50.21 12.29
N LEU A 3 15.04 48.91 12.05
CA LEU A 3 13.74 48.39 11.65
C LEU A 3 12.74 48.60 12.80
N SER A 4 11.66 49.32 12.52
CA SER A 4 10.57 49.54 13.48
C SER A 4 9.86 48.22 13.77
N TYR A 5 9.49 47.98 15.03
CA TYR A 5 8.83 46.74 15.50
C TYR A 5 7.57 46.37 14.68
N LYS A 6 6.84 47.37 14.17
CA LYS A 6 5.70 47.15 13.27
C LYS A 6 6.09 46.54 11.93
N LYS A 7 7.23 46.97 11.36
CA LYS A 7 7.79 46.41 10.13
C LYS A 7 8.35 45.01 10.36
N LEU A 8 8.95 44.78 11.53
CA LEU A 8 9.46 43.46 11.91
C LEU A 8 8.31 42.44 12.10
N SER A 9 7.21 42.86 12.73
CA SER A 9 6.01 42.04 12.89
C SER A 9 5.35 41.70 11.55
N LEU A 10 5.29 42.67 10.62
CA LEU A 10 4.74 42.45 9.27
C LEU A 10 5.58 41.44 8.47
N ILE A 11 6.92 41.54 8.56
CA ILE A 11 7.84 40.62 7.89
C ILE A 11 7.70 39.20 8.47
N ALA A 12 7.59 39.08 9.80
CA ALA A 12 7.41 37.79 10.45
C ALA A 12 6.08 37.11 10.03
N PHE A 13 4.99 37.87 9.91
CA PHE A 13 3.71 37.36 9.45
C PHE A 13 3.76 36.87 7.99
N LEU A 14 4.46 37.62 7.12
CA LEU A 14 4.65 37.24 5.72
C LEU A 14 5.47 35.96 5.57
N LEU A 15 6.53 35.80 6.36
CA LEU A 15 7.36 34.58 6.37
C LEU A 15 6.58 33.36 6.86
N LEU A 16 5.70 33.53 7.85
CA LEU A 16 4.83 32.46 8.34
C LEU A 16 3.82 32.03 7.27
N ALA A 17 3.21 32.97 6.56
CA ALA A 17 2.27 32.68 5.47
C ALA A 17 2.93 31.94 4.29
N LEU A 18 4.17 32.30 3.94
CA LEU A 18 4.96 31.59 2.92
C LEU A 18 5.31 30.15 3.33
N GLY A 19 5.51 29.89 4.63
CA GLY A 19 5.80 28.55 5.15
C GLY A 19 4.63 27.57 4.98
N PHE A 20 3.38 28.04 5.08
CA PHE A 20 2.20 27.20 4.87
C PHE A 20 2.01 26.78 3.39
N LEU A 21 2.41 27.65 2.45
CA LEU A 21 2.31 27.37 1.01
C LEU A 21 3.34 26.35 0.50
N ALA A 22 4.39 26.06 1.27
CA ALA A 22 5.42 25.09 0.91
C ALA A 22 5.06 23.63 1.28
N THR A 23 3.91 23.39 1.89
CA THR A 23 3.44 22.04 2.24
C THR A 23 2.68 21.42 1.06
N SER A 24 3.40 20.80 0.14
CA SER A 24 2.80 19.91 -0.85
C SER A 24 2.79 18.50 -0.27
N CYS A 25 1.60 18.00 0.09
CA CYS A 25 1.42 16.57 0.28
C CYS A 25 1.76 15.90 -1.05
N LYS A 26 2.91 15.23 -1.11
CA LYS A 26 3.19 14.25 -2.15
C LYS A 26 2.09 13.20 -1.99
N LYS A 27 1.24 13.06 -3.00
CA LYS A 27 0.46 11.84 -3.14
C LYS A 27 1.51 10.79 -3.46
N ASP A 28 1.74 9.86 -2.56
CA ASP A 28 2.51 8.68 -2.93
C ASP A 28 1.74 8.01 -4.07
N ASP A 29 2.43 7.68 -5.17
CA ASP A 29 1.84 7.22 -6.46
C ASP A 29 1.15 5.83 -6.37
N THR A 30 0.78 5.40 -5.16
CA THR A 30 0.00 4.19 -4.86
C THR A 30 -1.11 4.57 -3.89
N GLY A 31 -1.98 5.47 -4.36
CA GLY A 31 -3.23 5.77 -3.65
C GLY A 31 -4.17 4.56 -3.71
N PRO A 32 -5.15 4.44 -2.81
CA PRO A 32 -6.19 3.40 -2.87
C PRO A 32 -6.90 3.33 -4.23
N GLU A 33 -6.95 4.44 -4.95
CA GLU A 33 -7.45 4.56 -6.31
C GLU A 33 -6.67 3.77 -7.38
N ASP A 34 -5.39 3.43 -7.14
CA ASP A 34 -4.53 2.69 -8.07
C ASP A 34 -4.47 1.18 -7.76
N ILE A 35 -5.09 0.74 -6.65
CA ILE A 35 -5.15 -0.66 -6.25
C ILE A 35 -6.32 -1.30 -6.99
N GLY A 36 -6.02 -2.09 -8.01
CA GLY A 36 -7.03 -2.82 -8.79
C GLY A 36 -7.86 -3.79 -7.94
N ASN A 37 -8.84 -4.45 -8.57
CA ASN A 37 -9.67 -5.43 -7.86
C ASN A 37 -8.91 -6.76 -7.78
N PRO A 38 -8.54 -7.27 -6.60
CA PRO A 38 -7.77 -8.51 -6.49
C PRO A 38 -8.55 -9.69 -7.07
N ARG A 39 -7.92 -10.45 -7.97
CA ARG A 39 -8.52 -11.60 -8.62
C ARG A 39 -7.63 -12.83 -8.51
N VAL A 40 -8.14 -13.87 -7.87
CA VAL A 40 -7.51 -15.19 -7.91
C VAL A 40 -7.91 -15.90 -9.19
N LEU A 41 -6.93 -16.24 -10.03
CA LEU A 41 -7.15 -16.99 -11.27
C LEU A 41 -7.09 -18.50 -10.99
N TYR A 42 -6.09 -18.93 -10.23
CA TYR A 42 -5.94 -20.32 -9.81
C TYR A 42 -4.97 -20.46 -8.64
N ILE A 43 -4.96 -21.66 -8.05
CA ILE A 43 -4.02 -22.07 -7.01
C ILE A 43 -3.22 -23.25 -7.56
N ARG A 44 -1.92 -23.27 -7.29
CA ARG A 44 -1.03 -24.38 -7.70
C ARG A 44 -0.10 -24.82 -6.58
N SER A 45 0.47 -26.00 -6.74
CA SER A 45 1.58 -26.47 -5.91
C SER A 45 2.82 -25.58 -6.11
N THR A 46 3.57 -25.37 -5.03
CA THR A 46 4.89 -24.72 -5.09
C THR A 46 6.00 -25.69 -5.51
N ALA A 47 5.73 -27.00 -5.49
CA ALA A 47 6.70 -28.00 -5.90
C ALA A 47 6.91 -27.95 -7.43
N PRO A 48 8.15 -27.77 -7.93
CA PRO A 48 8.42 -27.56 -9.35
C PRO A 48 7.87 -28.67 -10.26
N GLU A 49 7.92 -29.92 -9.80
CA GLU A 49 7.44 -31.09 -10.52
C GLU A 49 5.90 -31.18 -10.61
N GLN A 50 5.19 -30.34 -9.85
CA GLN A 50 3.74 -30.24 -9.84
C GLN A 50 3.25 -28.84 -10.21
N ALA A 51 4.11 -28.00 -10.81
CA ALA A 51 3.79 -26.61 -11.10
C ALA A 51 2.59 -26.44 -12.05
N ASP A 52 2.35 -27.41 -12.95
CA ASP A 52 1.22 -27.43 -13.88
C ASP A 52 -0.08 -27.99 -13.26
N SER A 53 -0.03 -28.45 -12.01
CA SER A 53 -1.20 -28.99 -11.31
C SER A 53 -1.99 -27.88 -10.63
N LEU A 54 -3.23 -27.68 -11.10
CA LEU A 54 -4.20 -26.81 -10.46
C LEU A 54 -4.80 -27.51 -9.24
N LEU A 55 -4.81 -26.80 -8.11
CA LEU A 55 -5.35 -27.30 -6.85
C LEU A 55 -6.79 -26.81 -6.66
N THR A 56 -7.70 -27.76 -6.43
CA THR A 56 -9.06 -27.48 -5.93
C THR A 56 -9.18 -27.68 -4.42
N GLY A 57 -8.12 -28.18 -3.78
CA GLY A 57 -8.01 -28.37 -2.34
C GLY A 57 -6.56 -28.61 -1.91
N ALA A 58 -6.28 -28.34 -0.65
CA ALA A 58 -4.97 -28.56 -0.01
C ALA A 58 -5.16 -28.90 1.48
N PHE A 59 -4.19 -29.59 2.07
CA PHE A 59 -4.20 -29.88 3.51
C PHE A 59 -3.74 -28.66 4.32
N MET A 60 -4.18 -28.53 5.58
CA MET A 60 -3.62 -27.52 6.49
C MET A 60 -2.10 -27.67 6.60
N GLY A 61 -1.37 -26.55 6.58
CA GLY A 61 0.09 -26.52 6.58
C GLY A 61 0.73 -26.77 5.21
N SER A 62 -0.05 -27.00 4.15
CA SER A 62 0.49 -27.06 2.78
C SER A 62 0.92 -25.68 2.31
N LEU A 63 2.13 -25.59 1.75
CA LEU A 63 2.56 -24.38 1.04
C LEU A 63 1.93 -24.36 -0.36
N ILE A 64 1.22 -23.29 -0.68
CA ILE A 64 0.51 -23.10 -1.96
C ILE A 64 0.92 -21.78 -2.60
N ALA A 65 0.80 -21.69 -3.93
CA ALA A 65 0.91 -20.43 -4.67
C ALA A 65 -0.47 -19.99 -5.15
N ILE A 66 -0.90 -18.79 -4.74
CA ILE A 66 -2.07 -18.10 -5.26
C ILE A 66 -1.63 -17.27 -6.45
N VAL A 67 -2.18 -17.54 -7.64
CA VAL A 67 -1.81 -16.85 -8.87
C VAL A 67 -3.00 -16.01 -9.34
N GLY A 68 -2.75 -14.74 -9.60
CA GLY A 68 -3.80 -13.77 -9.85
C GLY A 68 -3.31 -12.41 -10.33
N GLU A 69 -4.25 -11.47 -10.36
CA GLU A 69 -4.08 -10.07 -10.74
C GLU A 69 -4.31 -9.18 -9.49
N ASP A 70 -3.59 -8.05 -9.40
CA ASP A 70 -3.74 -7.03 -8.35
C ASP A 70 -3.64 -7.58 -6.91
N LEU A 71 -2.73 -8.52 -6.67
CA LEU A 71 -2.53 -9.18 -5.35
C LEU A 71 -1.38 -8.57 -4.52
N ASP A 72 -0.62 -7.62 -5.07
CA ASP A 72 0.59 -7.05 -4.46
C ASP A 72 0.31 -6.25 -3.17
N HIS A 73 -0.89 -5.69 -3.05
CA HIS A 73 -1.35 -4.98 -1.86
C HIS A 73 -2.23 -5.82 -0.92
N THR A 74 -2.16 -7.16 -1.02
CA THR A 74 -2.91 -8.05 -0.12
C THR A 74 -2.48 -7.85 1.34
N VAL A 75 -3.44 -7.46 2.20
CA VAL A 75 -3.18 -7.22 3.64
C VAL A 75 -3.37 -8.48 4.47
N GLU A 76 -4.39 -9.28 4.16
CA GLU A 76 -4.74 -10.48 4.91
C GLU A 76 -5.23 -11.59 3.99
N ILE A 77 -4.99 -12.83 4.39
CA ILE A 77 -5.54 -14.03 3.74
C ILE A 77 -6.29 -14.82 4.81
N TRP A 78 -7.50 -15.29 4.50
CA TRP A 78 -8.35 -16.04 5.41
C TRP A 78 -8.80 -17.34 4.75
N PHE A 79 -8.65 -18.47 5.46
CA PHE A 79 -9.15 -19.77 5.05
C PHE A 79 -10.21 -20.24 6.05
N ASN A 80 -11.48 -20.30 5.65
CA ASN A 80 -12.59 -20.78 6.51
C ASN A 80 -12.60 -20.10 7.89
N ASP A 81 -12.61 -18.77 7.93
CA ASP A 81 -12.58 -17.95 9.15
C ASP A 81 -11.31 -18.11 10.00
N GLN A 82 -10.24 -18.66 9.43
CA GLN A 82 -8.92 -18.71 10.05
C GLN A 82 -7.97 -17.81 9.28
N GLN A 83 -7.45 -16.78 9.94
CA GLN A 83 -6.45 -15.90 9.36
C GLN A 83 -5.14 -16.68 9.13
N ALA A 84 -4.61 -16.60 7.92
CA ALA A 84 -3.32 -17.16 7.57
C ALA A 84 -2.19 -16.24 8.07
N SER A 85 -1.11 -16.85 8.56
CA SER A 85 0.16 -16.16 8.82
C SER A 85 1.15 -16.51 7.71
N LEU A 86 1.86 -15.50 7.19
CA LEU A 86 2.97 -15.71 6.27
C LEU A 86 4.29 -15.92 7.04
#